data_AF-W2GBW5-F1
#
_entry.id   AF-W2GBW5-F1
#
_cell.length_a   1.000
_cell.length_b   1.000
_cell.length_c   1.000
_cell.angle_alpha   90.00
_cell.angle_beta   90.00
_cell.angle_gamma   90.00
#
_symmetry.space_group_name_H-M   'P 1'
#
loop_
_entity.id
_entity.type
_entity.pdbx_description
1 polymer ?
#
loop_
_entity_poly.entity_id
_entity_poly.type
_entity_poly.pdbx_seq_one_letter_code
_entity_poly.pdbx_strand_id
1 'polypeptide(L)'
;TNERRGVNLDTIPGVTKLRGIIGSIVEKTQLQHWLSLRTSADDVFTKMKLTPVKGNLLANPKIKVWIKYVDELNKKKPKAERVSAASVLAFRYGDERVSTMLNAALQDQTTTIKLQSQRLEDWMRLGMQPYDVFHLLKFEKHDILLNPVFSFWLKYVDKFNVRYPMQGSTRMEELSLALGNRAMAKVLEAGRKDGRTKAISAKLESQLLMEWGAKGFTPDDVFGMLGLKNIAGGGTGPILSDPVLKFWVRYMNEFNTKHPGKRTTIFDTLKKNYGDMALVDMIVAAKKVPKTKAAAKSLEAQLLNKWLKDKKQPREVEHWAFFDKSGEMIGKYTTLFNAQIK
;
A
#
# COMPACT_ATOMS: atom_id res chain seq x y z
N THR A 1 16.87 6.25 -71.44
CA THR A 1 16.77 6.41 -69.97
C THR A 1 16.34 5.08 -69.38
N ASN A 2 17.28 4.30 -68.84
CA ASN A 2 16.98 3.00 -68.23
C ASN A 2 16.64 3.18 -66.74
N GLU A 3 15.35 3.20 -66.41
CA GLU A 3 14.90 3.09 -65.02
C GLU A 3 15.10 1.66 -64.51
N ARG A 4 16.09 1.47 -63.64
CA ARG A 4 16.24 0.24 -62.85
C ARG A 4 15.08 0.17 -61.86
N ARG A 5 14.03 -0.61 -62.18
CA ARG A 5 13.03 -1.04 -61.20
C ARG A 5 13.70 -1.96 -60.19
N GLY A 6 14.08 -1.41 -59.04
CA GLY A 6 14.60 -2.19 -57.92
C GLY A 6 13.50 -3.10 -57.38
N VAL A 7 13.70 -4.41 -57.46
CA VAL A 7 12.80 -5.40 -56.85
C VAL A 7 12.92 -5.27 -55.33
N ASN A 8 11.84 -4.89 -54.66
CA ASN A 8 11.78 -4.89 -53.20
C ASN A 8 11.69 -6.35 -52.70
N LEU A 9 12.85 -6.93 -52.40
CA LEU A 9 12.98 -8.32 -51.93
C LEU A 9 12.28 -8.56 -50.57
N ASP A 10 11.86 -7.50 -49.86
CA ASP A 10 11.17 -7.60 -48.56
C ASP A 10 9.71 -8.06 -48.71
N THR A 11 9.13 -8.01 -49.92
CA THR A 11 7.75 -8.48 -50.17
C THR A 11 7.66 -9.99 -50.46
N ILE A 12 8.80 -10.70 -50.50
CA ILE A 12 8.84 -12.14 -50.81
C ILE A 12 8.84 -12.93 -49.48
N PRO A 13 7.77 -13.67 -49.14
CA PRO A 13 7.66 -14.37 -47.85
C PRO A 13 8.80 -15.38 -47.57
N GLY A 14 9.36 -15.98 -48.63
CA GLY A 14 10.51 -16.89 -48.52
C GLY A 14 11.81 -16.19 -48.10
N VAL A 15 12.07 -14.98 -48.61
CA VAL A 15 13.28 -14.21 -48.33
C VAL A 15 13.25 -13.65 -46.91
N THR A 16 12.10 -13.18 -46.44
CA THR A 16 11.90 -12.75 -45.06
C THR A 16 12.05 -13.91 -44.06
N LYS A 17 11.51 -15.11 -44.37
CA LYS A 17 11.70 -16.31 -43.55
C LYS A 17 13.17 -16.74 -43.48
N LEU A 18 13.88 -16.78 -44.61
CA LEU A 18 15.30 -17.12 -44.68
C LEU A 18 16.19 -16.13 -43.91
N ARG A 19 15.96 -14.81 -44.06
CA ARG A 19 16.66 -13.79 -43.27
C ARG A 19 16.41 -13.93 -41.78
N GLY A 20 15.18 -14.27 -41.37
CA GLY A 20 14.85 -14.56 -39.99
C GLY A 20 15.64 -15.76 -39.43
N ILE A 21 15.74 -16.84 -40.20
CA ILE A 21 16.53 -18.03 -39.82
C ILE A 21 18.01 -17.68 -39.69
N ILE A 22 18.60 -17.01 -40.68
CA ILE A 22 20.01 -16.61 -40.66
C ILE A 22 20.30 -15.67 -39.47
N GLY A 23 19.43 -14.68 -39.23
CA GLY A 23 19.53 -13.80 -38.07
C GLY A 23 19.54 -14.57 -36.75
N SER A 24 18.64 -15.54 -36.59
CA SER A 24 18.56 -16.38 -35.38
C SER A 24 19.82 -17.23 -35.15
N ILE A 25 20.44 -17.72 -36.22
CA ILE A 25 21.68 -18.51 -36.16
C ILE A 25 22.85 -17.60 -35.77
N VAL A 26 22.97 -16.42 -36.39
CA VAL A 26 24.01 -15.44 -36.06
C VAL A 26 23.91 -14.99 -34.60
N GLU A 27 22.71 -14.69 -34.11
CA GLU A 27 22.49 -14.33 -32.70
C GLU A 27 22.90 -15.46 -31.76
N LYS A 28 22.51 -16.71 -32.05
CA LYS A 28 22.88 -17.88 -31.22
C LYS A 28 24.40 -18.08 -31.18
N THR A 29 25.08 -18.01 -32.32
CA THR A 29 26.54 -18.16 -32.42
C THR A 29 27.27 -17.05 -31.68
N GLN A 30 26.79 -15.81 -31.81
CA GLN A 30 27.38 -14.65 -31.13
C GLN A 30 27.24 -14.75 -29.60
N LEU A 31 26.09 -15.17 -29.09
CA LEU A 31 25.88 -15.39 -27.66
C LEU A 31 26.80 -16.50 -27.12
N GLN A 32 26.98 -17.60 -27.87
CA GLN A 32 27.89 -18.67 -27.46
C GLN A 32 29.35 -18.21 -27.43
N HIS A 33 29.76 -17.39 -28.40
CA HIS A 33 31.08 -16.79 -28.42
C HIS A 33 31.32 -15.87 -27.21
N TRP A 34 30.36 -14.99 -26.87
CA TRP A 34 30.49 -14.19 -25.65
C TRP A 34 30.50 -15.04 -24.37
N LEU A 35 29.71 -16.13 -24.33
CA LEU A 35 29.69 -17.08 -23.21
C LEU A 35 30.99 -17.89 -23.07
N SER A 36 31.72 -18.16 -24.15
CA SER A 36 33.04 -18.83 -24.07
C SER A 36 34.11 -17.87 -23.58
N LEU A 37 34.05 -16.61 -24.02
CA LEU A 37 34.92 -15.53 -23.53
C LEU A 37 34.54 -15.00 -22.15
N ARG A 38 33.46 -15.50 -21.54
CA ARG A 38 32.88 -14.99 -20.27
C ARG A 38 32.69 -13.46 -20.28
N THR A 39 32.32 -12.90 -21.44
CA THR A 39 32.11 -11.45 -21.61
C THR A 39 31.11 -10.96 -20.56
N SER A 40 31.37 -9.80 -19.93
CA SER A 40 30.53 -9.35 -18.83
C SER A 40 29.08 -9.11 -19.30
N ALA A 41 28.12 -9.27 -18.38
CA ALA A 41 26.72 -8.97 -18.66
C ALA A 41 26.53 -7.51 -19.12
N ASP A 42 27.33 -6.60 -18.55
CA ASP A 42 27.33 -5.19 -18.87
C ASP A 42 27.83 -4.91 -20.29
N ASP A 43 28.93 -5.54 -20.70
CA ASP A 43 29.48 -5.39 -22.06
C ASP A 43 28.53 -5.97 -23.10
N VAL A 44 27.93 -7.14 -22.83
CA VAL A 44 26.96 -7.74 -23.75
C VAL A 44 25.70 -6.88 -23.86
N PHE A 45 25.27 -6.21 -22.78
CA PHE A 45 24.17 -5.24 -22.84
C PHE A 45 24.46 -4.14 -23.88
N THR A 46 25.67 -3.56 -23.83
CA THR A 46 26.12 -2.52 -24.77
C THR A 46 26.28 -3.06 -26.19
N LYS A 47 26.92 -4.23 -26.37
CA LYS A 47 27.11 -4.86 -27.69
C LYS A 47 25.79 -5.22 -28.37
N MET A 48 24.78 -5.63 -27.60
CA MET A 48 23.43 -5.88 -28.11
C MET A 48 22.64 -4.61 -28.43
N LYS A 49 23.18 -3.43 -28.10
CA LYS A 49 22.57 -2.10 -28.27
C LYS A 49 21.19 -2.04 -27.62
N LEU A 50 21.09 -2.55 -26.38
CA LEU A 50 19.85 -2.55 -25.61
C LEU A 50 19.48 -1.12 -25.18
N THR A 51 18.67 -0.49 -26.01
CA THR A 51 18.13 0.85 -25.78
C THR A 51 16.62 0.78 -25.54
N PRO A 52 16.04 1.71 -24.77
CA PRO A 52 14.60 1.80 -24.61
C PRO A 52 13.86 2.00 -25.93
N VAL A 53 12.76 1.27 -26.14
CA VAL A 53 11.86 1.47 -27.29
C VAL A 53 10.66 2.29 -26.81
N LYS A 54 10.46 3.48 -27.40
CA LYS A 54 9.44 4.45 -26.93
C LYS A 54 9.54 4.73 -25.41
N GLY A 55 10.76 4.84 -24.89
CA GLY A 55 11.01 5.08 -23.46
C GLY A 55 10.92 3.85 -22.56
N ASN A 56 10.62 2.66 -23.09
CA ASN A 56 10.52 1.42 -22.30
C ASN A 56 11.59 0.39 -22.73
N LEU A 57 12.52 0.04 -21.83
CA LEU A 57 13.54 -0.99 -22.09
C LEU A 57 12.94 -2.38 -22.23
N LEU A 58 11.88 -2.68 -21.48
CA LEU A 58 11.23 -3.99 -21.52
C LEU A 58 10.46 -4.23 -22.82
N ALA A 59 10.13 -3.16 -23.54
CA ALA A 59 9.57 -3.25 -24.90
C ALA A 59 10.62 -3.68 -25.94
N ASN A 60 11.92 -3.65 -25.61
CA ASN A 60 12.96 -4.12 -26.50
C ASN A 60 13.03 -5.67 -26.46
N PRO A 61 12.71 -6.39 -27.55
CA PRO A 61 12.64 -7.86 -27.54
C PRO A 61 13.98 -8.52 -27.20
N LYS A 62 15.11 -7.84 -27.46
CA LYS A 62 16.45 -8.34 -27.14
C LYS A 62 16.71 -8.44 -25.63
N ILE A 63 15.90 -7.78 -24.79
CA ILE A 63 16.07 -7.82 -23.33
C ILE A 63 15.93 -9.25 -22.78
N LYS A 64 15.01 -10.05 -23.33
CA LYS A 64 14.77 -11.44 -22.91
C LYS A 64 15.97 -12.33 -23.26
N VAL A 65 16.55 -12.10 -24.44
CA VAL A 65 17.75 -12.79 -24.91
C VAL A 65 18.95 -12.46 -24.03
N TRP A 66 19.12 -11.19 -23.68
CA TRP A 66 20.18 -10.75 -22.78
C TRP A 66 20.01 -11.28 -21.35
N ILE A 67 18.80 -11.26 -20.78
CA ILE A 67 18.54 -11.88 -19.46
C ILE A 67 18.95 -13.36 -19.46
N LYS A 68 18.60 -14.10 -20.53
CA LYS A 68 19.01 -15.51 -20.68
C LYS A 68 20.53 -15.64 -20.77
N TYR A 69 21.21 -14.76 -21.50
CA TYR A 69 22.68 -14.73 -21.52
C TYR A 69 23.27 -14.56 -20.12
N VAL A 70 22.74 -13.64 -19.32
CA VAL A 70 23.21 -13.41 -17.94
C VAL A 70 23.01 -14.66 -17.08
N ASP A 71 21.88 -15.36 -17.22
CA ASP A 71 21.65 -16.62 -16.50
C ASP A 71 22.67 -17.70 -16.88
N GLU A 72 22.91 -17.90 -18.19
CA GLU A 72 23.88 -18.89 -18.67
C GLU A 72 25.32 -18.52 -18.27
N LEU A 73 25.67 -17.23 -18.27
CA LEU A 73 26.96 -16.75 -17.78
C LEU A 73 27.13 -17.06 -16.28
N ASN A 74 26.09 -16.82 -15.48
CA ASN A 74 26.12 -17.08 -14.03
C ASN A 74 26.25 -18.57 -13.68
N LYS A 75 25.71 -19.49 -14.50
CA LYS A 75 25.92 -20.93 -14.31
C LYS A 75 27.38 -21.34 -14.42
N LYS A 76 28.19 -20.60 -15.19
CA LYS A 76 29.63 -20.83 -15.35
C LYS A 76 30.49 -20.14 -14.27
N LYS A 77 29.87 -19.45 -13.30
CA LYS A 77 30.56 -18.68 -12.26
C LYS A 77 30.31 -19.23 -10.85
N PRO A 78 31.30 -19.12 -9.94
CA PRO A 78 31.08 -19.29 -8.51
C PRO A 78 29.96 -18.37 -8.01
N LYS A 79 29.20 -18.83 -7.00
CA LYS A 79 28.03 -18.08 -6.48
C LYS A 79 28.36 -16.65 -6.05
N ALA A 80 29.55 -16.43 -5.48
CA ALA A 80 30.02 -15.11 -5.03
C ALA A 80 30.21 -14.10 -6.18
N GLU A 81 30.52 -14.57 -7.39
CA GLU A 81 30.78 -13.73 -8.57
C GLU A 81 29.55 -13.53 -9.47
N ARG A 82 28.40 -14.12 -9.09
CA ARG A 82 27.18 -14.03 -9.91
C ARG A 82 26.56 -12.64 -9.76
N VAL A 83 26.23 -12.07 -10.92
CA VAL A 83 25.61 -10.75 -11.07
C VAL A 83 24.28 -10.95 -11.78
N SER A 84 23.17 -10.52 -11.17
CA SER A 84 21.84 -10.69 -11.76
C SER A 84 21.63 -9.69 -12.90
N ALA A 85 20.74 -10.02 -13.85
CA ALA A 85 20.38 -9.06 -14.90
C ALA A 85 19.79 -7.78 -14.28
N ALA A 86 18.98 -7.92 -13.23
CA ALA A 86 18.43 -6.79 -12.51
C ALA A 86 19.49 -5.87 -11.89
N SER A 87 20.56 -6.42 -11.30
CA SER A 87 21.65 -5.61 -10.73
C SER A 87 22.43 -4.83 -11.78
N VAL A 88 22.61 -5.39 -12.99
CA VAL A 88 23.21 -4.65 -14.12
C VAL A 88 22.30 -3.51 -14.58
N LEU A 89 20.98 -3.75 -14.62
CA LEU A 89 20.02 -2.68 -14.93
C LEU A 89 20.03 -1.59 -13.85
N ALA A 90 20.06 -1.96 -12.57
CA ALA A 90 20.13 -1.02 -11.46
C ALA A 90 21.44 -0.21 -11.49
N PHE A 91 22.58 -0.84 -11.82
CA PHE A 91 23.85 -0.15 -12.01
C PHE A 91 23.79 0.90 -13.14
N ARG A 92 23.14 0.57 -14.27
CA ARG A 92 23.05 1.46 -15.43
C ARG A 92 22.03 2.59 -15.28
N TYR A 93 20.89 2.30 -14.65
CA TYR A 93 19.72 3.19 -14.65
C TYR A 93 19.34 3.71 -13.26
N GLY A 94 19.88 3.14 -12.19
CA GLY A 94 19.45 3.37 -10.81
C GLY A 94 18.26 2.50 -10.41
N ASP A 95 18.28 2.01 -9.17
CA ASP A 95 17.25 1.10 -8.64
C ASP A 95 15.84 1.68 -8.72
N GLU A 96 15.67 2.95 -8.40
CA GLU A 96 14.34 3.59 -8.39
C GLU A 96 13.71 3.66 -9.79
N ARG A 97 14.53 3.98 -10.80
CA ARG A 97 14.07 4.03 -12.20
C ARG A 97 13.73 2.64 -12.70
N VAL A 98 14.53 1.63 -12.34
CA VAL A 98 14.22 0.23 -12.64
C VAL A 98 12.91 -0.18 -11.99
N SER A 99 12.67 0.12 -10.71
CA SER A 99 11.39 -0.17 -10.05
C SER A 99 10.21 0.45 -10.75
N THR A 100 10.32 1.73 -11.11
CA THR A 100 9.24 2.46 -11.80
C THR A 100 8.94 1.80 -13.15
N MET A 101 9.98 1.45 -13.91
CA MET A 101 9.83 0.76 -15.19
C MET A 101 9.19 -0.62 -15.04
N LEU A 102 9.62 -1.41 -14.05
CA LEU A 102 9.06 -2.74 -13.78
C LEU A 102 7.59 -2.64 -13.32
N ASN A 103 7.25 -1.68 -12.46
CA ASN A 103 5.86 -1.46 -12.01
C ASN A 103 4.95 -1.04 -13.18
N ALA A 104 5.42 -0.22 -14.11
CA ALA A 104 4.67 0.15 -15.32
C ALA A 104 4.47 -1.03 -16.29
N ALA A 105 5.36 -2.03 -16.26
CA ALA A 105 5.35 -3.18 -17.16
C ALA A 105 4.74 -4.45 -16.56
N LEU A 106 3.92 -4.32 -15.50
CA LEU A 106 3.25 -5.45 -14.85
C LEU A 106 2.31 -6.25 -15.77
N GLN A 107 1.99 -5.75 -16.97
CA GLN A 107 1.23 -6.46 -18.01
C GLN A 107 2.07 -7.55 -18.72
N ASP A 108 3.40 -7.41 -18.87
CA ASP A 108 4.32 -8.50 -19.27
C ASP A 108 4.85 -9.19 -18.00
N GLN A 109 3.99 -10.02 -17.40
CA GLN A 109 4.23 -10.58 -16.08
C GLN A 109 5.53 -11.39 -16.00
N THR A 110 5.89 -12.17 -17.02
CA THR A 110 7.00 -13.12 -16.90
C THR A 110 8.35 -12.43 -16.72
N THR A 111 8.67 -11.46 -17.58
CA THR A 111 9.96 -10.76 -17.54
C THR A 111 10.05 -9.86 -16.32
N THR A 112 8.97 -9.14 -16.03
CA THR A 112 8.86 -8.22 -14.91
C THR A 112 8.98 -8.95 -13.57
N ILE A 113 8.25 -10.05 -13.36
CA ILE A 113 8.31 -10.85 -12.13
C ILE A 113 9.69 -11.46 -11.95
N LYS A 114 10.34 -11.91 -13.03
CA LYS A 114 11.71 -12.46 -12.96
C LYS A 114 12.69 -11.41 -12.48
N LEU A 115 12.68 -10.21 -13.07
CA LEU A 115 13.57 -9.13 -12.67
C LEU A 115 13.28 -8.67 -11.24
N GLN A 116 12.01 -8.53 -10.84
CA GLN A 116 11.67 -8.19 -9.45
C GLN A 116 12.14 -9.26 -8.46
N SER A 117 12.00 -10.55 -8.80
CA SER A 117 12.52 -11.65 -7.97
C SER A 117 14.04 -11.57 -7.80
N GLN A 118 14.78 -11.32 -8.89
CA GLN A 118 16.24 -11.15 -8.84
C GLN A 118 16.64 -9.99 -7.91
N ARG A 119 15.90 -8.88 -7.93
CA ARG A 119 16.17 -7.73 -7.04
C ARG A 119 15.96 -8.06 -5.58
N LEU A 120 14.84 -8.70 -5.26
CA LEU A 120 14.56 -9.15 -3.89
C LEU A 120 15.62 -10.13 -3.40
N GLU A 121 16.13 -11.01 -4.25
CA GLU A 121 17.24 -11.91 -3.92
C GLU A 121 18.57 -11.17 -3.70
N ASP A 122 18.88 -10.19 -4.55
CA ASP A 122 20.08 -9.36 -4.43
C ASP A 122 20.07 -8.53 -3.14
N TRP A 123 18.97 -7.85 -2.85
CA TRP A 123 18.79 -7.07 -1.63
C TRP A 123 18.86 -7.96 -0.38
N MET A 124 18.29 -9.16 -0.43
CA MET A 124 18.39 -10.15 0.66
C MET A 124 19.84 -10.60 0.86
N ARG A 125 20.61 -10.80 -0.22
CA ARG A 125 22.03 -11.15 -0.13
C ARG A 125 22.85 -10.04 0.52
N LEU A 126 22.51 -8.78 0.21
CA LEU A 126 23.11 -7.58 0.79
C LEU A 126 22.62 -7.28 2.22
N GLY A 127 21.64 -8.01 2.73
CA GLY A 127 21.10 -7.81 4.08
C GLY A 127 20.30 -6.51 4.22
N MET A 128 19.67 -6.04 3.15
CA MET A 128 18.91 -4.78 3.19
C MET A 128 17.64 -4.91 4.04
N GLN A 129 17.35 -3.88 4.82
CA GLN A 129 16.19 -3.87 5.71
C GLN A 129 14.88 -3.88 4.90
N PRO A 130 13.82 -4.56 5.37
CA PRO A 130 12.55 -4.61 4.64
C PRO A 130 11.95 -3.22 4.37
N TYR A 131 12.14 -2.26 5.28
CA TYR A 131 11.79 -0.85 5.10
C TYR A 131 12.45 -0.23 3.87
N ASP A 132 13.77 -0.38 3.70
CA ASP A 132 14.50 0.19 2.56
C ASP A 132 14.05 -0.45 1.26
N VAL A 133 13.86 -1.77 1.28
CA VAL A 133 13.37 -2.54 0.13
C VAL A 133 11.97 -2.06 -0.27
N PHE A 134 11.08 -1.79 0.68
CA PHE A 134 9.75 -1.26 0.39
C PHE A 134 9.82 0.07 -0.38
N HIS A 135 10.70 0.97 0.05
CA HIS A 135 10.88 2.29 -0.57
C HIS A 135 11.50 2.17 -1.97
N LEU A 136 12.46 1.26 -2.14
CA LEU A 136 13.05 0.97 -3.44
C LEU A 136 12.05 0.37 -4.40
N LEU A 137 11.08 -0.43 -3.95
CA LEU A 137 10.06 -1.02 -4.82
C LEU A 137 9.08 0.00 -5.43
N LYS A 138 9.05 1.24 -4.93
CA LYS A 138 8.23 2.35 -5.46
C LYS A 138 6.76 1.95 -5.66
N PHE A 139 6.17 1.33 -4.64
CA PHE A 139 4.73 1.04 -4.65
C PHE A 139 3.92 2.34 -4.74
N GLU A 140 2.92 2.37 -5.61
CA GLU A 140 1.90 3.42 -5.56
C GLU A 140 1.01 3.19 -4.34
N LYS A 141 0.96 4.18 -3.44
CA LYS A 141 0.34 4.04 -2.12
C LYS A 141 -1.13 3.57 -2.19
N HIS A 142 -1.88 3.99 -3.20
CA HIS A 142 -3.30 3.68 -3.32
C HIS A 142 -3.60 2.31 -3.93
N ASP A 143 -2.66 1.74 -4.70
CA ASP A 143 -2.83 0.49 -5.45
C ASP A 143 -1.89 -0.62 -4.99
N ILE A 144 -1.26 -0.45 -3.82
CA ILE A 144 -0.28 -1.40 -3.28
C ILE A 144 -0.83 -2.83 -3.18
N LEU A 145 -2.11 -2.99 -2.81
CA LEU A 145 -2.76 -4.31 -2.69
C LEU A 145 -3.04 -4.97 -4.04
N LEU A 146 -3.06 -4.20 -5.13
CA LEU A 146 -3.21 -4.70 -6.50
C LEU A 146 -1.84 -5.05 -7.12
N ASN A 147 -0.76 -4.52 -6.57
CA ASN A 147 0.58 -4.78 -7.10
C ASN A 147 1.04 -6.20 -6.70
N PRO A 148 1.27 -7.12 -7.66
CA PRO A 148 1.63 -8.51 -7.35
C PRO A 148 2.97 -8.62 -6.61
N VAL A 149 3.87 -7.63 -6.78
CA VAL A 149 5.18 -7.57 -6.10
C VAL A 149 5.02 -7.35 -4.59
N PHE A 150 3.89 -6.77 -4.15
CA PHE A 150 3.60 -6.59 -2.73
C PHE A 150 3.61 -7.91 -1.96
N SER A 151 3.05 -8.97 -2.56
CA SER A 151 3.07 -10.32 -1.96
C SER A 151 4.48 -10.90 -1.84
N PHE A 152 5.38 -10.53 -2.76
CA PHE A 152 6.79 -10.93 -2.68
C PHE A 152 7.55 -10.15 -1.61
N TRP A 153 7.25 -8.86 -1.44
CA TRP A 153 7.80 -8.08 -0.33
C TRP A 153 7.36 -8.62 1.04
N LEU A 154 6.10 -9.03 1.21
CA LEU A 154 5.66 -9.70 2.45
C LEU A 154 6.42 -11.02 2.72
N LYS A 155 6.83 -11.74 1.66
CA LYS A 155 7.70 -12.93 1.79
C LYS A 155 9.16 -12.54 2.07
N TYR A 156 9.61 -11.41 1.56
CA TYR A 156 10.92 -10.85 1.86
C TYR A 156 11.06 -10.57 3.36
N VAL A 157 10.06 -9.92 3.97
CA VAL A 157 10.01 -9.67 5.42
C VAL A 157 10.16 -10.98 6.20
N ASP A 158 9.37 -12.01 5.87
CA ASP A 158 9.47 -13.31 6.56
C ASP A 158 10.87 -13.92 6.45
N LYS A 159 11.44 -13.94 5.24
CA LYS A 159 12.78 -14.48 5.01
C LYS A 159 13.85 -13.67 5.73
N PHE A 160 13.69 -12.35 5.80
CA PHE A 160 14.60 -11.46 6.50
C PHE A 160 14.59 -11.78 7.99
N ASN A 161 13.41 -11.91 8.60
CA ASN A 161 13.27 -12.25 10.02
C ASN A 161 13.86 -13.61 10.38
N VAL A 162 13.73 -14.61 9.49
CA VAL A 162 14.35 -15.93 9.69
C VAL A 162 15.88 -15.81 9.67
N ARG A 163 16.43 -14.96 8.81
CA ARG A 163 17.89 -14.80 8.64
C ARG A 163 18.52 -13.88 9.69
N TYR A 164 17.78 -12.89 10.16
CA TYR A 164 18.23 -11.85 11.08
C TYR A 164 17.27 -11.74 12.28
N PRO A 165 17.15 -12.78 13.12
CA PRO A 165 16.11 -12.85 14.16
C PRO A 165 16.19 -11.70 15.19
N MET A 166 17.39 -11.18 15.45
CA MET A 166 17.58 -10.05 16.38
C MET A 166 17.22 -8.68 15.78
N GLN A 167 16.99 -8.61 14.47
CA GLN A 167 16.61 -7.40 13.73
C GLN A 167 15.21 -7.51 13.12
N GLY A 168 14.52 -8.62 13.37
CA GLY A 168 13.24 -8.91 12.75
C GLY A 168 12.09 -8.11 13.37
N SER A 169 11.06 -7.90 12.56
CA SER A 169 9.85 -7.17 12.89
C SER A 169 8.67 -7.84 12.18
N THR A 170 7.44 -7.66 12.65
CA THR A 170 6.30 -8.24 11.96
C THR A 170 6.08 -7.55 10.61
N ARG A 171 5.38 -8.23 9.70
CA ARG A 171 4.91 -7.60 8.44
C ARG A 171 4.11 -6.32 8.70
N MET A 172 3.37 -6.27 9.80
CA MET A 172 2.51 -5.14 10.12
C MET A 172 3.32 -3.97 10.67
N GLU A 173 4.35 -4.23 11.48
CA GLU A 173 5.31 -3.20 11.91
C GLU A 173 6.01 -2.57 10.72
N GLU A 174 6.54 -3.40 9.80
CA GLU A 174 7.19 -2.91 8.58
C GLU A 174 6.24 -2.09 7.70
N LEU A 175 5.00 -2.55 7.51
CA LEU A 175 3.98 -1.79 6.78
C LEU A 175 3.63 -0.48 7.47
N SER A 176 3.52 -0.49 8.79
CA SER A 176 3.22 0.69 9.59
C SER A 176 4.36 1.71 9.49
N LEU A 177 5.61 1.25 9.55
CA LEU A 177 6.80 2.07 9.39
C LEU A 177 6.88 2.66 7.97
N ALA A 178 6.59 1.86 6.95
CA ALA A 178 6.74 2.28 5.55
C ALA A 178 5.60 3.16 5.03
N LEU A 179 4.35 2.92 5.44
CA LEU A 179 3.18 3.69 4.98
C LEU A 179 2.75 4.77 5.98
N GLY A 180 2.96 4.52 7.28
CA GLY A 180 2.27 5.21 8.37
C GLY A 180 0.90 4.58 8.67
N ASN A 181 0.56 4.50 9.96
CA ASN A 181 -0.66 3.86 10.47
C ASN A 181 -1.95 4.38 9.80
N ARG A 182 -2.07 5.71 9.65
CA ARG A 182 -3.25 6.34 9.02
C ARG A 182 -3.39 5.95 7.54
N ALA A 183 -2.29 5.92 6.80
CA ALA A 183 -2.31 5.53 5.39
C ALA A 183 -2.59 4.04 5.23
N MET A 184 -1.99 3.20 6.07
CA MET A 184 -2.26 1.76 6.11
C MET A 184 -3.74 1.47 6.35
N ALA A 185 -4.37 2.14 7.33
CA ALA A 185 -5.81 2.01 7.57
C ALA A 185 -6.65 2.39 6.33
N LYS A 186 -6.28 3.46 5.61
CA LYS A 186 -6.96 3.86 4.37
C LYS A 186 -6.80 2.82 3.26
N VAL A 187 -5.61 2.26 3.08
CA VAL A 187 -5.31 1.23 2.09
C VAL A 187 -6.16 -0.02 2.37
N LEU A 188 -6.21 -0.48 3.61
CA LEU A 188 -7.02 -1.64 3.99
C LEU A 188 -8.52 -1.32 3.84
N GLU A 189 -8.98 -0.13 4.18
CA GLU A 189 -10.37 0.27 3.98
C GLU A 189 -10.80 0.31 2.51
N ALA A 190 -9.93 0.79 1.63
CA ALA A 190 -10.15 0.77 0.19
C ALA A 190 -10.13 -0.67 -0.32
N GLY A 191 -9.14 -1.45 0.12
CA GLY A 191 -8.94 -2.85 -0.27
C GLY A 191 -10.16 -3.75 0.02
N ARG A 192 -10.85 -3.51 1.13
CA ARG A 192 -12.10 -4.23 1.48
C ARG A 192 -13.27 -3.97 0.54
N LYS A 193 -13.28 -2.82 -0.15
CA LYS A 193 -14.38 -2.40 -1.02
C LYS A 193 -14.20 -2.87 -2.46
N ASP A 194 -12.97 -3.14 -2.88
CA ASP A 194 -12.66 -3.69 -4.21
C ASP A 194 -12.65 -5.23 -4.16
N GLY A 195 -13.38 -5.86 -5.08
CA GLY A 195 -13.55 -7.32 -5.13
C GLY A 195 -12.25 -8.10 -5.33
N ARG A 196 -11.24 -7.51 -5.99
CA ARG A 196 -9.94 -8.13 -6.26
C ARG A 196 -9.04 -8.12 -5.02
N THR A 197 -9.14 -7.09 -4.19
CA THR A 197 -8.26 -6.90 -3.01
C THR A 197 -8.94 -7.26 -1.68
N LYS A 198 -10.25 -7.53 -1.69
CA LYS A 198 -11.02 -7.79 -0.46
C LYS A 198 -10.43 -8.88 0.42
N ALA A 199 -10.00 -9.99 -0.18
CA ALA A 199 -9.45 -11.13 0.54
C ALA A 199 -8.11 -10.81 1.21
N ILE A 200 -7.14 -10.26 0.46
CA ILE A 200 -5.83 -9.89 1.02
C ILE A 200 -5.99 -8.78 2.07
N SER A 201 -6.86 -7.81 1.82
CA SER A 201 -7.12 -6.72 2.75
C SER A 201 -7.70 -7.20 4.07
N ALA A 202 -8.69 -8.11 4.03
CA ALA A 202 -9.29 -8.67 5.24
C ALA A 202 -8.28 -9.51 6.04
N LYS A 203 -7.40 -10.24 5.35
CA LYS A 203 -6.34 -11.04 5.99
C LYS A 203 -5.32 -10.14 6.71
N LEU A 204 -4.80 -9.12 6.03
CA LEU A 204 -3.82 -8.20 6.62
C LEU A 204 -4.41 -7.40 7.78
N GLU A 205 -5.66 -6.96 7.63
CA GLU A 205 -6.36 -6.31 8.73
C GLU A 205 -6.48 -7.24 9.94
N SER A 206 -6.97 -8.47 9.77
CA SER A 206 -7.09 -9.41 10.88
C SER A 206 -5.76 -9.65 11.58
N GLN A 207 -4.65 -9.75 10.83
CA GLN A 207 -3.31 -9.87 11.40
C GLN A 207 -2.92 -8.64 12.23
N LEU A 208 -3.19 -7.43 11.72
CA LEU A 208 -2.92 -6.18 12.42
C LEU A 208 -3.73 -6.04 13.71
N LEU A 209 -5.03 -6.33 13.68
CA LEU A 209 -5.89 -6.25 14.87
C LEU A 209 -5.45 -7.25 15.95
N MET A 210 -5.11 -8.48 15.55
CA MET A 210 -4.57 -9.50 16.46
C MET A 210 -3.24 -9.07 17.09
N GLU A 211 -2.34 -8.50 16.29
CA GLU A 211 -1.04 -8.04 16.80
C GLU A 211 -1.18 -6.87 17.77
N TRP A 212 -1.97 -5.86 17.43
CA TRP A 212 -2.25 -4.75 18.34
C TRP A 212 -2.90 -5.21 19.64
N GLY A 213 -3.83 -6.18 19.56
CA GLY A 213 -4.43 -6.80 20.73
C GLY A 213 -3.42 -7.57 21.58
N ALA A 214 -2.52 -8.34 20.96
CA ALA A 214 -1.47 -9.08 21.66
C ALA A 214 -0.45 -8.15 22.35
N LYS A 215 -0.19 -6.98 21.77
CA LYS A 215 0.63 -5.91 22.36
C LYS A 215 -0.10 -5.11 23.45
N GLY A 216 -1.38 -5.40 23.68
CA GLY A 216 -2.18 -4.74 24.72
C GLY A 216 -2.59 -3.31 24.39
N PHE A 217 -2.51 -2.88 23.12
CA PHE A 217 -2.94 -1.54 22.75
C PHE A 217 -4.44 -1.36 22.99
N THR A 218 -4.80 -0.34 23.75
CA THR A 218 -6.21 -0.02 23.99
C THR A 218 -6.83 0.65 22.74
N PRO A 219 -8.16 0.71 22.63
CA PRO A 219 -8.79 1.50 21.57
C PRO A 219 -8.33 2.97 21.59
N ASP A 220 -8.03 3.56 22.75
CA ASP A 220 -7.54 4.94 22.84
C ASP A 220 -6.11 5.10 22.28
N ASP A 221 -5.25 4.10 22.51
CA ASP A 221 -3.90 4.07 21.95
C ASP A 221 -3.96 4.01 20.41
N VAL A 222 -4.74 3.07 19.88
CA VAL A 222 -4.93 2.92 18.43
C VAL A 222 -5.59 4.15 17.81
N PHE A 223 -6.53 4.80 18.52
CA PHE A 223 -7.11 6.07 18.08
C PHE A 223 -6.03 7.15 17.90
N GLY A 224 -5.09 7.24 18.84
CA GLY A 224 -3.92 8.11 18.74
C GLY A 224 -2.99 7.73 17.58
N MET A 225 -2.62 6.46 17.46
CA MET A 225 -1.72 5.96 16.40
C MET A 225 -2.26 6.22 14.99
N LEU A 226 -3.58 6.20 14.81
CA LEU A 226 -4.26 6.50 13.55
C LEU A 226 -4.38 8.01 13.25
N GLY A 227 -3.84 8.86 14.12
CA GLY A 227 -3.95 10.31 14.02
C GLY A 227 -5.39 10.81 14.12
N LEU A 228 -6.22 10.12 14.91
CA LEU A 228 -7.61 10.51 15.15
C LEU A 228 -7.78 11.35 16.43
N LYS A 229 -6.73 11.62 17.21
CA LYS A 229 -6.77 12.55 18.36
C LYS A 229 -6.65 14.00 17.89
N ASN A 230 -7.25 14.93 18.64
CA ASN A 230 -7.04 16.35 18.41
C ASN A 230 -5.65 16.76 18.93
N ILE A 231 -4.71 17.09 18.03
CA ILE A 231 -3.32 17.45 18.40
C ILE A 231 -3.11 18.98 18.38
N ALA A 232 -4.00 19.75 17.75
CA ALA A 232 -3.74 21.16 17.43
C ALA A 232 -4.75 22.16 18.01
N GLY A 233 -5.63 21.76 18.95
CA GLY A 233 -6.60 22.68 19.57
C GLY A 233 -7.68 23.24 18.63
N GLY A 234 -7.61 22.93 17.33
CA GLY A 234 -8.53 23.39 16.28
C GLY A 234 -9.75 22.50 16.09
N GLY A 235 -10.63 22.48 17.09
CA GLY A 235 -12.09 22.56 16.94
C GLY A 235 -12.93 21.54 16.13
N THR A 236 -12.41 20.62 15.32
CA THR A 236 -13.27 19.66 14.57
C THR A 236 -12.69 18.25 14.58
N GLY A 237 -13.46 17.28 15.09
CA GLY A 237 -13.03 15.88 15.08
C GLY A 237 -13.35 15.14 13.79
N PRO A 238 -13.14 13.80 13.75
CA PRO A 238 -13.25 13.04 12.52
C PRO A 238 -14.70 13.03 12.03
N ILE A 239 -14.88 13.17 10.71
CA ILE A 239 -16.18 12.95 10.10
C ILE A 239 -16.58 11.47 10.28
N LEU A 240 -17.86 11.20 10.58
CA LEU A 240 -18.35 9.83 10.80
C LEU A 240 -18.19 8.89 9.58
N SER A 241 -17.94 9.47 8.40
CA SER A 241 -17.68 8.73 7.17
C SER A 241 -16.20 8.42 6.92
N ASP A 242 -15.28 8.91 7.77
CA ASP A 242 -13.82 8.71 7.62
C ASP A 242 -13.53 7.20 7.60
N PRO A 243 -12.91 6.67 6.52
CA PRO A 243 -12.48 5.27 6.49
C PRO A 243 -11.59 4.91 7.69
N VAL A 244 -10.72 5.81 8.15
CA VAL A 244 -9.84 5.56 9.29
C VAL A 244 -10.64 5.38 10.59
N LEU A 245 -11.73 6.14 10.78
CA LEU A 245 -12.64 5.93 11.91
C LEU A 245 -13.35 4.58 11.80
N LYS A 246 -13.81 4.18 10.61
CA LYS A 246 -14.43 2.85 10.40
C LYS A 246 -13.48 1.70 10.71
N PHE A 247 -12.21 1.85 10.32
CA PHE A 247 -11.15 0.92 10.66
C PHE A 247 -10.98 0.81 12.18
N TRP A 248 -10.87 1.96 12.86
CA TRP A 248 -10.78 2.02 14.33
C TRP A 248 -12.00 1.39 15.02
N VAL A 249 -13.22 1.62 14.53
CA VAL A 249 -14.45 1.03 15.10
C VAL A 249 -14.39 -0.50 15.09
N ARG A 250 -13.82 -1.12 14.04
CA ARG A 250 -13.65 -2.58 14.02
C ARG A 250 -12.64 -3.07 15.04
N TYR A 251 -11.52 -2.36 15.20
CA TYR A 251 -10.57 -2.66 16.28
C TYR A 251 -11.23 -2.54 17.66
N MET A 252 -11.93 -1.44 17.91
CA MET A 252 -12.65 -1.20 19.17
C MET A 252 -13.66 -2.33 19.46
N ASN A 253 -14.42 -2.77 18.47
CA ASN A 253 -15.39 -3.86 18.64
C ASN A 253 -14.72 -5.18 18.99
N GLU A 254 -13.60 -5.51 18.33
CA GLU A 254 -12.82 -6.71 18.64
C GLU A 254 -12.22 -6.64 20.06
N PHE A 255 -11.62 -5.51 20.42
CA PHE A 255 -11.11 -5.26 21.77
C PHE A 255 -12.21 -5.39 22.82
N ASN A 256 -13.36 -4.75 22.61
CA ASN A 256 -14.52 -4.81 23.51
C ASN A 256 -15.06 -6.23 23.69
N THR A 257 -14.94 -7.06 22.66
CA THR A 257 -15.38 -8.47 22.71
C THR A 257 -14.43 -9.28 23.60
N LYS A 258 -13.11 -9.06 23.45
CA LYS A 258 -12.05 -9.73 24.22
C LYS A 258 -11.88 -9.20 25.64
N HIS A 259 -12.27 -7.95 25.91
CA HIS A 259 -12.09 -7.28 27.19
C HIS A 259 -13.39 -6.62 27.71
N PRO A 260 -14.41 -7.40 28.11
CA PRO A 260 -15.71 -6.86 28.53
C PRO A 260 -15.66 -5.83 29.66
N GLY A 261 -14.70 -5.96 30.59
CA GLY A 261 -14.51 -5.03 31.71
C GLY A 261 -13.76 -3.73 31.36
N LYS A 262 -13.22 -3.60 30.14
CA LYS A 262 -12.47 -2.42 29.68
C LYS A 262 -13.07 -1.80 28.42
N ARG A 263 -14.36 -2.03 28.20
CA ARG A 263 -15.05 -1.59 26.99
C ARG A 263 -15.05 -0.06 26.88
N THR A 264 -14.97 0.43 25.66
CA THR A 264 -15.25 1.83 25.32
C THR A 264 -16.26 1.91 24.17
N THR A 265 -16.78 3.08 23.90
CA THR A 265 -17.70 3.32 22.79
C THR A 265 -17.15 4.41 21.86
N ILE A 266 -17.75 4.52 20.67
CA ILE A 266 -17.50 5.64 19.76
C ILE A 266 -17.80 6.96 20.50
N PHE A 267 -18.91 7.00 21.23
CA PHE A 267 -19.32 8.18 21.99
C PHE A 267 -18.28 8.56 23.06
N ASP A 268 -17.90 7.63 23.92
CA ASP A 268 -16.96 7.89 25.03
C ASP A 268 -15.59 8.32 24.49
N THR A 269 -15.12 7.67 23.43
CA THR A 269 -13.82 8.01 22.82
C THR A 269 -13.85 9.39 22.19
N LEU A 270 -14.89 9.72 21.41
CA LEU A 270 -15.01 11.05 20.80
C LEU A 270 -15.17 12.14 21.87
N LYS A 271 -16.05 11.94 22.85
CA LYS A 271 -16.26 12.90 23.94
C LYS A 271 -14.97 13.15 24.73
N LYS A 272 -14.22 12.09 25.07
CA LYS A 272 -12.93 12.19 25.77
C LYS A 272 -11.90 13.01 25.00
N ASN A 273 -11.81 12.81 23.68
CA ASN A 273 -10.76 13.41 22.86
C ASN A 273 -11.11 14.79 22.27
N TYR A 274 -12.39 15.15 22.23
CA TYR A 274 -12.88 16.36 21.55
C TYR A 274 -13.77 17.27 22.40
N GLY A 275 -14.37 16.76 23.48
CA GLY A 275 -15.33 17.51 24.28
C GLY A 275 -16.71 17.67 23.61
N ASP A 276 -17.62 18.31 24.33
CA ASP A 276 -19.03 18.44 23.92
C ASP A 276 -19.22 19.30 22.67
N MET A 277 -18.58 20.45 22.62
CA MET A 277 -18.71 21.43 21.54
C MET A 277 -18.37 20.84 20.16
N ALA A 278 -17.20 20.21 20.03
CA ALA A 278 -16.78 19.57 18.79
C ALA A 278 -17.63 18.32 18.46
N LEU A 279 -18.13 17.61 19.48
CA LEU A 279 -19.02 16.46 19.26
C LEU A 279 -20.39 16.89 18.72
N VAL A 280 -20.95 18.02 19.18
CA VAL A 280 -22.16 18.62 18.61
C VAL A 280 -21.95 18.94 17.12
N ASP A 281 -20.84 19.62 16.78
CA ASP A 281 -20.53 19.97 15.38
C ASP A 281 -20.43 18.71 14.49
N MET A 282 -19.72 17.67 14.95
CA MET A 282 -19.63 16.38 14.26
C MET A 282 -21.02 15.75 14.02
N ILE A 283 -21.90 15.77 15.03
CA ILE A 283 -23.26 15.21 14.94
C ILE A 283 -24.09 16.01 13.94
N VAL A 284 -24.07 17.34 14.02
CA VAL A 284 -24.82 18.23 13.11
C VAL A 284 -24.38 18.03 11.67
N ALA A 285 -23.07 17.99 11.42
CA ALA A 285 -22.52 17.71 10.09
C ALA A 285 -22.95 16.32 9.59
N ALA A 286 -22.88 15.30 10.45
CA ALA A 286 -23.22 13.93 10.07
C ALA A 286 -24.74 13.71 9.86
N LYS A 287 -25.62 14.49 10.49
CA LYS A 287 -27.08 14.47 10.23
C LYS A 287 -27.44 14.93 8.81
N LYS A 288 -26.61 15.80 8.20
CA LYS A 288 -26.82 16.32 6.84
C LYS A 288 -26.49 15.28 5.74
N VAL A 289 -25.67 14.28 6.05
CA VAL A 289 -25.27 13.25 5.09
C VAL A 289 -26.14 11.99 5.28
N PRO A 290 -26.90 11.54 4.25
CA PRO A 290 -27.81 10.40 4.38
C PRO A 290 -27.16 9.13 4.93
N LYS A 291 -25.92 8.83 4.48
CA LYS A 291 -25.16 7.64 4.90
C LYS A 291 -24.75 7.64 6.38
N THR A 292 -24.72 8.79 7.05
CA THR A 292 -24.29 8.91 8.46
C THR A 292 -25.41 9.37 9.39
N LYS A 293 -26.58 9.73 8.85
CA LYS A 293 -27.71 10.28 9.62
C LYS A 293 -28.16 9.40 10.77
N ALA A 294 -28.23 8.08 10.58
CA ALA A 294 -28.64 7.13 11.62
C ALA A 294 -27.61 7.08 12.78
N ALA A 295 -26.32 6.97 12.46
CA ALA A 295 -25.25 6.99 13.45
C ALA A 295 -25.22 8.34 14.20
N ALA A 296 -25.41 9.45 13.49
CA ALA A 296 -25.46 10.79 14.08
C ALA A 296 -26.62 10.93 15.08
N LYS A 297 -27.83 10.45 14.76
CA LYS A 297 -28.97 10.43 15.69
C LYS A 297 -28.70 9.58 16.93
N SER A 298 -28.00 8.46 16.78
CA SER A 298 -27.61 7.61 17.91
C SER A 298 -26.59 8.30 18.82
N LEU A 299 -25.62 9.02 18.25
CA LEU A 299 -24.67 9.83 19.02
C LEU A 299 -25.35 11.03 19.69
N GLU A 300 -26.30 11.69 19.02
CA GLU A 300 -27.15 12.75 19.60
C GLU A 300 -27.88 12.24 20.84
N ALA A 301 -28.55 11.09 20.75
CA ALA A 301 -29.26 10.50 21.89
C ALA A 301 -28.31 10.15 23.06
N GLN A 302 -27.12 9.62 22.79
CA GLN A 302 -26.12 9.32 23.82
C GLN A 302 -25.61 10.61 24.49
N LEU A 303 -25.38 11.67 23.71
CA LEU A 303 -24.95 12.97 24.22
C LEU A 303 -25.99 13.61 25.14
N LEU A 304 -27.25 13.66 24.70
CA LEU A 304 -28.37 14.18 25.49
C LEU A 304 -28.51 13.39 26.80
N ASN A 305 -28.49 12.06 26.74
CA ASN A 305 -28.55 11.22 27.93
C ASN A 305 -27.37 11.43 28.88
N LYS A 306 -26.16 11.68 28.35
CA LYS A 306 -24.99 11.98 29.18
C LYS A 306 -25.17 13.31 29.92
N TRP A 307 -25.61 14.37 29.23
CA TRP A 307 -25.88 15.66 29.85
C TRP A 307 -26.95 15.56 30.94
N LEU A 308 -28.03 14.79 30.72
CA LEU A 308 -29.06 14.54 31.73
C LEU A 308 -28.49 13.84 32.97
N LYS A 309 -27.72 12.76 32.78
CA LYS A 309 -27.07 12.03 33.89
C LYS A 309 -26.12 12.91 34.68
N ASP A 310 -25.41 13.80 33.99
CA ASP A 310 -24.48 14.77 34.58
C ASP A 310 -25.20 16.00 35.17
N LYS A 311 -26.54 16.04 35.10
CA LYS A 311 -27.40 17.13 35.57
C LYS A 311 -26.99 18.50 35.02
N LYS A 312 -26.58 18.53 33.75
CA LYS A 312 -26.17 19.76 33.07
C LYS A 312 -27.34 20.71 32.92
N GLN A 313 -27.18 21.96 33.37
CA GLN A 313 -28.24 22.94 33.23
C GLN A 313 -28.44 23.28 31.74
N PRO A 314 -29.68 23.54 31.28
CA PRO A 314 -29.93 23.92 29.88
C PRO A 314 -29.04 25.07 29.40
N ARG A 315 -28.76 26.05 30.27
CA ARG A 315 -27.86 27.17 29.98
C ARG A 315 -26.40 26.75 29.72
N GLU A 316 -25.90 25.72 30.41
CA GLU A 316 -24.57 25.14 30.11
C GLU A 316 -24.58 24.46 28.74
N VAL A 317 -25.64 23.70 28.44
CA VAL A 317 -25.77 22.96 27.18
C VAL A 317 -25.91 23.90 25.99
N GLU A 318 -26.58 25.04 26.15
CA GLU A 318 -26.73 26.06 25.11
C GLU A 318 -25.37 26.55 24.57
N HIS A 319 -24.36 26.66 25.43
CA HIS A 319 -23.00 27.02 25.02
C HIS A 319 -22.38 26.01 24.05
N TRP A 320 -22.64 24.71 24.24
CA TRP A 320 -22.13 23.66 23.35
C TRP A 320 -23.03 23.46 22.13
N ALA A 321 -24.34 23.56 22.31
CA ALA A 321 -25.35 23.41 21.28
C ALA A 321 -25.35 24.57 20.26
N PHE A 322 -24.59 25.64 20.50
CA PHE A 322 -24.44 26.78 19.59
C PHE A 322 -24.13 26.40 18.14
N PHE A 323 -23.39 25.30 17.92
CA PHE A 323 -23.09 24.80 16.56
C PHE A 323 -24.31 24.22 15.84
N ASP A 324 -25.34 23.80 16.58
CA ASP A 324 -26.65 23.49 16.03
C ASP A 324 -27.49 24.77 15.85
N LYS A 325 -27.26 25.46 14.74
CA LYS A 325 -28.00 26.69 14.38
C LYS A 325 -29.52 26.52 14.31
N SER A 326 -30.03 25.28 14.25
CA SER A 326 -31.48 25.03 14.23
C SER A 326 -32.15 25.15 15.59
N GLY A 327 -31.37 25.09 16.68
CA GLY A 327 -31.90 25.01 18.05
C GLY A 327 -32.59 23.67 18.37
N GLU A 328 -32.60 22.71 17.45
CA GLU A 328 -33.26 21.40 17.62
C GLU A 328 -32.69 20.65 18.83
N MET A 329 -31.35 20.61 18.96
CA MET A 329 -30.68 19.87 20.02
C MET A 329 -30.95 20.46 21.41
N ILE A 330 -30.83 21.78 21.57
CA ILE A 330 -31.12 22.44 22.86
C ILE A 330 -32.60 22.34 23.20
N GLY A 331 -33.50 22.48 22.22
CA GLY A 331 -34.94 22.31 22.43
C GLY A 331 -35.28 20.92 22.97
N LYS A 332 -34.76 19.86 22.32
CA LYS A 332 -34.91 18.48 22.81
C LYS A 332 -34.35 18.29 24.22
N TYR A 333 -33.16 18.82 24.49
CA TYR A 333 -32.53 18.69 25.80
C TYR A 333 -33.36 19.33 26.91
N THR A 334 -33.84 20.57 26.71
CA THR A 334 -34.66 21.28 27.68
C THR A 334 -35.96 20.55 27.98
N THR A 335 -36.62 19.96 26.96
CA THR A 335 -37.80 19.12 27.18
C THR A 335 -37.49 17.91 28.05
N LEU A 336 -36.40 17.20 27.75
CA LEU A 336 -35.99 16.02 28.52
C LEU A 336 -35.59 16.38 29.97
N PHE A 337 -34.88 17.48 30.16
CA PHE A 337 -34.42 17.97 31.46
C PHE A 337 -35.61 18.34 32.36
N ASN A 338 -36.57 19.10 31.83
CA ASN A 338 -37.78 19.48 32.57
C ASN A 338 -38.65 18.28 32.94
N ALA A 339 -38.64 17.22 32.12
CA ALA A 339 -39.36 15.99 32.40
C ALA A 339 -38.74 15.16 33.55
N GLN A 340 -37.48 15.40 33.92
CA GLN A 340 -36.82 14.72 35.07
C GLN A 340 -36.97 15.47 36.40
N ILE A 341 -37.37 16.74 36.36
CA ILE A 341 -37.53 17.59 37.56
C ILE A 341 -38.98 17.58 38.07
N LYS A 342 -39.92 17.14 37.23
CA LYS A 342 -41.27 16.75 37.64
C LYS A 342 -41.27 15.34 38.19
#